data_AF-A0A498R5I0-F1
#
_entry.id   AF-A0A498R5I0-F1
#
_cell.length_a   1.000
_cell.length_b   1.000
_cell.length_c   1.000
_cell.angle_alpha   90.00
_cell.angle_beta   90.00
_cell.angle_gamma   90.00
#
_symmetry.space_group_name_H-M   'P 1'
#
loop_
_entity.id
_entity.type
_entity.pdbx_description
1 polymer ?
#
loop_
_entity_poly.entity_id
_entity_poly.type
_entity_poly.pdbx_seq_one_letter_code
_entity_poly.pdbx_strand_id
1 'polypeptide(L)'
;MADRTRLQSEVDLAYKILQQTGHSLYFRELISQVLNSKQEKVYSMAHAIAEVHTQINMDSRFMHMGKGMWGLTEWMPQRGVRYMEETAATTSDSHRRREKLLAEIQQDYAATAMEAEEHE
;
A
#
# COMPACT_ATOMS: atom_id res chain seq x y z
N MET A 1 -25.39 -12.77 24.71
CA MET A 1 -24.54 -13.14 23.56
C MET A 1 -24.04 -11.84 22.97
N ALA A 2 -22.78 -11.48 23.25
CA ALA A 2 -22.25 -10.17 22.91
C ALA A 2 -22.07 -10.04 21.39
N ASP A 3 -22.63 -8.94 20.88
CA ASP A 3 -22.70 -8.50 19.51
C ASP A 3 -21.32 -8.53 18.84
N ARG A 4 -21.13 -9.47 17.91
CA ARG A 4 -19.87 -9.68 17.18
C ARG A 4 -19.89 -8.94 15.85
N THR A 5 -20.47 -7.73 15.83
CA THR A 5 -20.34 -6.81 14.70
C THR A 5 -18.91 -6.27 14.75
N ARG A 6 -17.95 -7.12 14.38
CA ARG A 6 -16.59 -6.70 14.04
C ARG A 6 -16.76 -5.60 13.00
N LEU A 7 -16.40 -4.37 13.36
CA LEU A 7 -16.07 -3.34 12.38
C LEU A 7 -15.10 -4.01 11.39
N GLN A 8 -15.60 -4.35 10.20
CA GLN A 8 -14.75 -4.95 9.18
C GLN A 8 -13.84 -3.83 8.69
N SER A 9 -12.53 -4.01 8.84
CA SER A 9 -11.58 -3.03 8.32
C SER A 9 -11.69 -2.96 6.80
N GLU A 10 -11.27 -1.83 6.21
CA GLU A 10 -11.16 -1.62 4.76
C GLU A 10 -10.40 -2.77 4.10
N VAL A 11 -9.40 -3.26 4.81
CA VAL A 11 -8.53 -4.35 4.38
C VAL A 11 -9.24 -5.69 4.40
N ASP A 12 -10.05 -5.97 5.43
CA ASP A 12 -10.87 -7.19 5.48
C ASP A 12 -11.94 -7.20 4.38
N LEU A 13 -12.52 -6.04 4.09
CA LEU A 13 -13.45 -5.87 2.96
C LEU A 13 -12.75 -6.12 1.63
N ALA A 14 -11.58 -5.51 1.40
CA ALA A 14 -10.79 -5.73 0.19
C ALA A 14 -10.42 -7.20 -0.01
N TYR A 15 -10.00 -7.88 1.07
CA TYR A 15 -9.67 -9.31 1.04
C TYR A 15 -10.88 -10.14 0.66
N LYS A 16 -12.04 -9.89 1.29
CA LYS A 16 -13.29 -10.59 0.98
C LYS A 16 -13.74 -10.36 -0.46
N ILE A 17 -13.64 -9.14 -0.97
CA ILE A 17 -13.96 -8.80 -2.36
C ILE A 17 -13.11 -9.65 -3.32
N LEU A 18 -11.79 -9.68 -3.12
CA LEU A 18 -10.89 -10.48 -3.97
C LEU A 18 -11.17 -11.98 -3.84
N GLN A 19 -11.44 -12.49 -2.64
CA GLN A 19 -11.86 -13.89 -2.47
C GLN A 19 -13.16 -14.22 -3.22
N GLN A 20 -14.13 -13.29 -3.21
CA GLN A 20 -15.41 -13.47 -3.88
C GLN A 20 -15.30 -13.38 -5.40
N THR A 21 -14.46 -12.50 -5.93
CA THR A 21 -14.23 -12.41 -7.38
C THR A 21 -13.39 -13.57 -7.89
N GLY A 22 -12.47 -14.10 -7.08
CA GLY A 22 -11.60 -15.22 -7.45
C GLY A 22 -10.54 -14.87 -8.50
N HIS A 23 -10.39 -13.61 -8.84
CA HIS A 23 -9.39 -13.10 -9.79
C HIS A 23 -8.95 -11.69 -9.41
N SER A 24 -7.82 -11.27 -9.98
CA SER A 24 -7.26 -9.93 -9.78
C SER A 24 -8.20 -8.84 -10.29
N LEU A 25 -8.17 -7.67 -9.64
CA LEU A 25 -8.93 -6.48 -10.02
C LEU A 25 -8.00 -5.29 -10.22
N TYR A 26 -8.43 -4.30 -11.00
CA TYR A 26 -7.73 -3.02 -11.03
C TYR A 26 -7.83 -2.35 -9.65
N PHE A 27 -6.74 -1.72 -9.21
CA PHE A 27 -6.69 -1.17 -7.86
C PHE A 27 -7.79 -0.13 -7.58
N ARG A 28 -8.10 0.70 -8.59
CA ARG A 28 -9.17 1.70 -8.51
C ARG A 28 -10.55 1.04 -8.32
N GLU A 29 -10.79 -0.07 -9.02
CA GLU A 29 -12.04 -0.83 -8.89
C GLU A 29 -12.14 -1.48 -7.52
N LEU A 30 -11.05 -2.07 -7.03
CA LEU A 30 -10.99 -2.66 -5.69
C LEU A 30 -11.33 -1.62 -4.61
N ILE A 31 -10.66 -0.46 -4.63
CA ILE A 31 -10.94 0.64 -3.69
C ILE A 31 -12.40 1.08 -3.79
N SER A 32 -12.93 1.23 -5.01
CA SER A 32 -14.32 1.63 -5.21
C SER A 32 -15.30 0.63 -4.62
N GLN A 33 -15.04 -0.68 -4.77
CA GLN A 33 -15.88 -1.73 -4.18
C GLN A 33 -15.81 -1.74 -2.64
N VAL A 34 -14.64 -1.49 -2.05
CA VAL A 34 -14.49 -1.34 -0.58
C VAL A 34 -15.34 -0.17 -0.09
N LEU A 35 -15.22 1.00 -0.73
CA LEU A 35 -15.97 2.20 -0.34
C LEU A 35 -17.48 2.01 -0.51
N ASN A 36 -17.92 1.37 -1.59
CA ASN A 36 -19.33 1.05 -1.81
C ASN A 36 -19.88 0.04 -0.80
N SER A 37 -19.02 -0.82 -0.25
CA SER A 37 -19.40 -1.79 0.79
C SER A 37 -19.53 -1.13 2.17
N LYS A 38 -18.85 0.00 2.39
CA LYS A 38 -19.03 0.83 3.57
C LYS A 38 -20.29 1.69 3.43
N GLN A 39 -21.29 1.44 4.26
CA GLN A 39 -22.48 2.31 4.38
C GLN A 39 -22.21 3.59 5.22
N GLU A 40 -20.95 3.99 5.39
CA GLU A 40 -20.56 5.07 6.27
C GLU A 40 -20.51 6.42 5.55
N LYS A 41 -20.89 7.49 6.26
CA LYS A 41 -20.73 8.86 5.76
C LYS A 41 -19.24 9.19 5.72
N VAL A 42 -18.68 9.29 4.53
CA VAL A 42 -17.32 9.79 4.32
C VAL A 42 -17.29 11.31 4.38
N TYR A 43 -16.33 11.86 5.13
CA TYR A 43 -16.11 13.31 5.22
C TYR A 43 -15.67 13.91 3.86
N SER A 44 -14.83 13.17 3.14
CA SER A 44 -14.42 13.46 1.77
C SER A 44 -14.08 12.19 1.03
N MET A 45 -14.59 12.04 -0.20
CA MET A 45 -14.29 10.89 -1.06
C MET A 45 -12.79 10.73 -1.32
N ALA A 46 -12.07 11.84 -1.52
CA ALA A 46 -10.62 11.81 -1.74
C ALA A 46 -9.87 11.27 -0.51
N HIS A 47 -10.31 11.65 0.68
CA HIS A 47 -9.72 11.18 1.93
C HIS A 47 -9.99 9.69 2.14
N ALA A 48 -11.23 9.24 1.90
CA ALA A 48 -11.60 7.83 2.00
C ALA A 48 -10.82 6.95 1.00
N ILE A 49 -10.60 7.43 -0.22
CA ILE A 49 -9.76 6.75 -1.21
C ILE A 49 -8.31 6.62 -0.70
N ALA A 50 -7.73 7.70 -0.18
CA ALA A 50 -6.36 7.72 0.32
C ALA A 50 -6.18 6.78 1.53
N GLU A 51 -7.17 6.71 2.41
CA GLU A 51 -7.19 5.83 3.57
C GLU A 51 -7.22 4.35 3.13
N VAL A 52 -8.20 3.94 2.31
CA VAL A 52 -8.27 2.57 1.78
C VAL A 52 -7.00 2.20 1.02
N HIS A 53 -6.49 3.11 0.19
CA HIS A 53 -5.24 2.92 -0.53
C HIS A 53 -4.09 2.60 0.43
N THR A 54 -3.90 3.42 1.47
CA THR A 54 -2.82 3.24 2.45
C THR A 54 -2.96 1.92 3.18
N GLN A 55 -4.17 1.61 3.65
CA GLN A 55 -4.45 0.38 4.38
C GLN A 55 -4.17 -0.88 3.55
N ILE A 56 -4.58 -0.92 2.27
CA ILE A 56 -4.27 -2.06 1.39
C ILE A 56 -2.76 -2.15 1.10
N ASN A 57 -2.07 -1.03 0.89
CA ASN A 57 -0.64 -1.04 0.61
C ASN A 57 0.22 -1.49 1.81
N MET A 58 -0.29 -1.36 3.04
CA MET A 58 0.41 -1.81 4.24
C MET A 58 0.13 -3.28 4.61
N ASP A 59 -0.83 -3.95 3.96
CA ASP A 59 -1.20 -5.32 4.27
C ASP A 59 -0.54 -6.34 3.32
N SER A 60 0.28 -7.22 3.90
CA SER A 60 1.04 -8.24 3.17
C SER A 60 0.21 -9.31 2.47
N ARG A 61 -1.10 -9.42 2.73
CA ARG A 61 -1.99 -10.38 2.05
C ARG A 61 -2.21 -10.01 0.58
N PHE A 62 -2.04 -8.73 0.22
CA PHE A 62 -2.25 -8.24 -1.13
C PHE A 62 -0.94 -8.15 -1.90
N MET A 63 -1.01 -8.35 -3.20
CA MET A 63 0.15 -8.20 -4.08
C MET A 63 -0.23 -7.54 -5.41
N HIS A 64 0.72 -6.78 -5.94
CA HIS A 64 0.64 -6.23 -7.30
C HIS A 64 0.95 -7.33 -8.32
N MET A 65 0.07 -7.48 -9.31
CA MET A 65 0.17 -8.49 -10.36
C MET A 65 0.58 -7.88 -11.72
N GLY A 66 1.00 -6.61 -11.73
CA GLY A 66 1.33 -5.86 -12.96
C GLY A 66 0.16 -5.05 -13.50
N LYS A 67 0.47 -3.99 -14.28
CA LYS A 67 -0.51 -3.12 -14.96
C LYS A 67 -1.60 -2.52 -14.05
N GLY A 68 -1.32 -2.35 -12.76
CA GLY A 68 -2.27 -1.82 -11.78
C GLY A 68 -3.30 -2.85 -11.27
N MET A 69 -3.10 -4.13 -11.58
CA MET A 69 -3.90 -5.24 -11.07
C MET A 69 -3.39 -5.67 -9.69
N TRP A 70 -4.32 -5.99 -8.80
CA TRP A 70 -4.06 -6.45 -7.46
C TRP A 70 -4.79 -7.77 -7.18
N GLY A 71 -4.13 -8.64 -6.43
CA GLY A 71 -4.64 -9.95 -6.05
C GLY A 71 -4.15 -10.39 -4.69
N LEU A 72 -4.51 -11.61 -4.30
CA LEU A 72 -4.09 -12.20 -3.03
C LEU A 72 -2.78 -12.97 -3.19
N THR A 73 -1.90 -12.84 -2.20
CA THR A 73 -0.64 -13.60 -2.14
C THR A 73 -0.86 -15.12 -2.12
N GLU A 74 -1.98 -15.59 -1.55
CA GLU A 74 -2.35 -17.01 -1.52
C GLU A 74 -2.64 -17.62 -2.90
N TRP A 75 -2.91 -16.80 -3.93
CA TRP A 75 -3.11 -17.27 -5.30
C TRP A 75 -1.81 -17.68 -5.97
N MET A 76 -0.67 -17.26 -5.43
CA MET A 76 0.62 -17.70 -5.93
C MET A 76 0.85 -19.13 -5.45
N PRO A 77 1.20 -20.06 -6.35
CA PRO A 77 1.59 -21.40 -5.94
C PRO A 77 2.73 -21.26 -4.94
N GLN A 78 2.61 -21.92 -3.78
CA GLN A 78 3.66 -21.99 -2.77
C GLN A 78 4.86 -22.72 -3.39
N ARG A 79 5.67 -22.00 -4.17
CA ARG A 79 6.94 -22.50 -4.67
C ARG A 79 7.78 -22.71 -3.42
N GLY A 80 7.94 -23.99 -3.05
CA GLY A 80 8.60 -24.41 -1.82
C GLY A 80 9.81 -23.56 -1.53
N VAL A 81 9.74 -22.82 -0.41
CA VAL A 81 10.77 -21.99 0.20
C VAL A 81 11.88 -21.57 -0.77
N ARG A 82 11.51 -20.88 -1.84
CA ARG A 82 12.39 -19.86 -2.38
C ARG A 82 11.82 -18.59 -1.82
N TYR A 83 12.45 -18.07 -0.77
CA TYR A 83 12.36 -16.66 -0.43
C TYR A 83 12.45 -15.93 -1.76
N MET A 84 11.32 -15.38 -2.22
CA MET A 84 11.23 -14.77 -3.52
C MET A 84 11.97 -13.44 -3.40
N GLU A 85 13.30 -13.53 -3.47
CA GLU A 85 14.24 -12.46 -3.74
C GLU A 85 14.06 -11.99 -5.20
N GLU A 86 12.81 -11.84 -5.63
CA GLU A 86 12.42 -11.32 -6.94
C GLU A 86 11.47 -10.13 -6.78
N THR A 87 11.20 -9.70 -5.55
CA THR A 87 10.88 -8.28 -5.26
C THR A 87 12.13 -7.52 -4.84
N ALA A 88 13.20 -8.19 -4.41
CA ALA A 88 14.44 -7.54 -4.00
C ALA A 88 15.12 -6.76 -5.13
N ALA A 89 15.02 -7.15 -6.40
CA ALA A 89 15.67 -6.40 -7.48
C ALA A 89 14.97 -5.04 -7.78
N THR A 90 13.64 -5.00 -7.74
CA THR A 90 12.87 -3.76 -7.99
C THR A 90 12.67 -2.95 -6.72
N THR A 91 12.52 -3.59 -5.55
CA THR A 91 12.54 -2.92 -4.25
C THR A 91 13.93 -2.44 -3.91
N SER A 92 15.03 -3.16 -4.23
CA SER A 92 16.41 -2.64 -4.05
C SER A 92 16.65 -1.42 -4.90
N ASP A 93 16.23 -1.41 -6.18
CA ASP A 93 16.39 -0.19 -6.99
C ASP A 93 15.53 0.96 -6.47
N SER A 94 14.29 0.68 -6.02
CA SER A 94 13.40 1.67 -5.41
C SER A 94 13.91 2.16 -4.05
N HIS A 95 14.50 1.28 -3.23
CA HIS A 95 15.06 1.54 -1.91
C HIS A 95 16.36 2.31 -2.04
N ARG A 96 17.22 1.95 -3.02
CA ARG A 96 18.44 2.66 -3.37
C ARG A 96 18.16 4.05 -3.94
N ARG A 97 17.12 4.20 -4.78
CA ARG A 97 16.65 5.52 -5.24
C ARG A 97 16.11 6.35 -4.08
N ARG A 98 15.33 5.74 -3.17
CA ARG A 98 14.83 6.41 -1.96
C ARG A 98 15.97 6.84 -1.04
N GLU A 99 16.94 5.97 -0.77
CA GLU A 99 18.13 6.28 0.05
C GLU A 99 18.95 7.41 -0.57
N LYS A 100 19.16 7.38 -1.89
CA LYS A 100 19.88 8.45 -2.59
C LYS A 100 19.15 9.80 -2.49
N LEU A 101 17.83 9.80 -2.68
CA LEU A 101 16.99 10.99 -2.51
C LEU A 101 17.04 11.53 -1.06
N LEU A 102 17.00 10.64 -0.06
CA LEU A 102 17.09 11.04 1.35
C LEU A 102 18.45 11.64 1.69
N ALA A 103 19.54 11.06 1.16
CA ALA A 103 20.89 11.58 1.36
C ALA A 103 21.10 12.95 0.72
N GLU A 104 20.56 13.16 -0.49
CA GLU A 104 20.62 14.45 -1.20
C GLU A 104 19.87 15.54 -0.43
N ILE A 105 18.65 15.25 0.04
CA ILE A 105 17.87 16.19 0.88
C ILE A 105 18.59 16.54 2.19
N GLN A 106 19.26 15.56 2.82
CA GLN A 106 20.04 15.81 4.03
C GLN A 106 21.27 16.69 3.78
N GLN A 107 21.94 16.53 2.64
CA GLN A 107 23.05 17.40 2.24
C GLN A 107 22.58 18.83 1.99
N ASP A 108 21.49 19.02 1.27
CA ASP A 108 20.93 20.36 1.02
C ASP A 108 20.54 21.06 2.32
N TYR A 109 19.96 20.33 3.28
CA TYR A 109 19.64 20.87 4.60
C TYR A 109 20.90 21.26 5.39
N ALA A 110 21.94 20.42 5.38
CA ALA A 110 23.20 20.72 6.05
C ALA A 110 23.95 21.90 5.42
N ALA A 111 23.96 22.01 4.09
CA ALA A 111 24.55 23.13 3.37
C ALA A 111 23.82 24.45 3.68
N THR A 112 22.49 24.44 3.66
CA THR A 112 21.67 25.61 4.02
C THR A 112 21.88 26.02 5.48
N ALA A 113 22.04 25.07 6.40
CA ALA A 113 22.31 25.35 7.80
C ALA A 113 23.71 25.96 8.02
N MET A 114 24.72 25.50 7.27
CA MET A 114 26.07 26.07 7.33
C MET A 114 26.14 27.47 6.71
N GLU A 115 25.42 27.73 5.61
CA GLU A 115 25.32 29.07 5.01
C GLU A 115 24.59 30.07 5.93
N ALA A 116 23.66 29.59 6.77
CA ALA A 116 22.97 30.43 7.75
C ALA A 116 23.86 30.80 8.96
N GLU A 117 24.82 29.95 9.33
CA GLU A 117 25.77 30.23 10.43
C GLU A 117 27.00 31.03 9.97
N GLU A 118 27.36 31.03 8.69
CA GLU A 118 28.47 31.85 8.15
C GLU A 118 28.10 33.34 7.97
N HIS A 119 26.81 33.68 8.08
CA HIS A 119 26.27 35.03 7.84
C HIS A 119 25.74 35.72 9.11
N GLU A 120 26.13 35.23 10.29
CA GLU A 120 25.97 35.87 11.62
C GLU A 120 27.33 36.37 12.15
#